data_AF-A0A1Q3M713-F1
#
_entry.id   AF-A0A1Q3M713-F1
#
_cell.length_a   1.000
_cell.length_b   1.000
_cell.length_c   1.000
_cell.angle_alpha   90.00
_cell.angle_beta   90.00
_cell.angle_gamma   90.00
#
_symmetry.space_group_name_H-M   'P 1'
#
loop_
_entity.id
_entity.type
_entity.pdbx_description
1 polymer ?
#
loop_
_entity_poly.entity_id
_entity_poly.type
_entity_poly.pdbx_seq_one_letter_code
_entity_poly.pdbx_strand_id
1 'polypeptide(L)'
;MTTRLVSPTLKTFLGLMIGLVATTATFAENSKIDATTLTVIGYHEITDHKDALIPSYAVTAQQFSEHIDWLQNNGYHFINVDQLIKAHQGKYTLPTKPVLLTVDDGYQSFYQNAYPIVRAKKIPVVLAVVGSWLEPKANQKVDFGGEEITRNKILSWNELKEMQNSGLVEIASHSYHLHRGVNANPQGNSEPAAITRIYDSNTKTYESDANYQARVYQDLKKNNELLQAHGLRSPRVMVWPYGRYNMQLVQISKQLGMPITITLDDGADHAKQSIQNMGRILIQGNMSTNALAQEIKNRELNLNDNNRPQKIMHVDLDYIYDPDPQQQERNLGNLLDRINGMGVKTVYLQAFSDPDANGSADMVYFPNRHIPMRADLFNRVAWQIQTRTPVQRLYAWMPLLA
;
A
#
# COMPACT_ATOMS: atom_id res chain seq x y z
N MET A 1 77.35 -30.20 -25.30
CA MET A 1 76.31 -31.01 -24.63
C MET A 1 74.97 -30.31 -24.82
N THR A 2 74.05 -31.01 -25.50
CA THR A 2 72.57 -30.89 -25.49
C THR A 2 71.87 -29.53 -25.63
N THR A 3 71.48 -29.26 -26.88
CA THR A 3 70.13 -28.92 -27.40
C THR A 3 69.40 -27.61 -27.03
N ARG A 4 68.99 -26.92 -28.11
CA ARG A 4 67.69 -26.25 -28.44
C ARG A 4 67.93 -24.80 -28.89
N LEU A 5 67.27 -24.22 -29.89
CA LEU A 5 66.25 -24.65 -30.85
C LEU A 5 66.30 -23.66 -32.04
N VAL A 6 65.77 -24.13 -33.16
CA VAL A 6 65.74 -23.56 -34.50
C VAL A 6 64.86 -22.28 -34.59
N SER A 7 65.22 -21.41 -35.53
CA SER A 7 64.51 -20.22 -36.07
C SER A 7 63.19 -20.63 -36.80
N PRO A 8 62.46 -19.82 -37.62
CA PRO A 8 62.72 -18.46 -38.13
C PRO A 8 61.49 -17.49 -38.20
N THR A 9 61.85 -16.30 -38.68
CA THR A 9 61.08 -15.16 -39.19
C THR A 9 59.80 -15.42 -40.02
N LEU A 10 58.78 -14.62 -39.67
CA LEU A 10 57.98 -13.70 -40.49
C LEU A 10 57.30 -14.19 -41.79
N LYS A 11 55.96 -14.10 -41.84
CA LYS A 11 55.19 -13.59 -42.99
C LYS A 11 53.81 -13.07 -42.57
N THR A 12 53.50 -11.90 -43.08
CA THR A 12 52.28 -11.09 -43.00
C THR A 12 51.05 -11.78 -43.60
N PHE A 13 49.87 -11.59 -42.99
CA PHE A 13 48.60 -11.53 -43.70
C PHE A 13 47.63 -10.57 -42.97
N LEU A 14 47.17 -9.57 -43.71
CA LEU A 14 46.23 -8.54 -43.31
C LEU A 14 44.80 -9.13 -43.44
N GLY A 15 44.11 -9.32 -42.32
CA GLY A 15 42.72 -9.78 -42.28
C GLY A 15 41.82 -8.69 -41.69
N LEU A 16 41.10 -7.98 -42.57
CA LEU A 16 40.08 -7.00 -42.19
C LEU A 16 38.81 -7.75 -41.78
N MET A 17 38.63 -8.01 -40.48
CA MET A 17 37.36 -8.52 -39.92
C MET A 17 36.47 -7.32 -39.56
N ILE A 18 35.55 -6.97 -40.46
CA ILE A 18 34.42 -6.10 -40.15
C ILE A 18 33.41 -6.97 -39.39
N GLY A 19 33.47 -6.91 -38.05
CA GLY A 19 32.44 -7.48 -37.19
C GLY A 19 31.19 -6.61 -37.27
N LEU A 20 30.18 -7.08 -38.00
CA LEU A 20 28.83 -6.52 -37.98
C LEU A 20 28.21 -6.85 -36.61
N VAL A 21 28.37 -5.96 -35.63
CA VAL A 21 27.57 -6.03 -34.40
C VAL A 21 26.18 -5.55 -34.77
N ALA A 22 25.28 -6.49 -35.08
CA ALA A 22 23.87 -6.21 -35.17
C ALA A 22 23.38 -5.85 -33.75
N THR A 23 23.35 -4.55 -33.44
CA THR A 23 22.59 -4.03 -32.31
C THR A 23 21.12 -4.23 -32.62
N THR A 24 20.56 -5.37 -32.22
CA THR A 24 19.11 -5.47 -32.05
C THR A 24 18.75 -4.57 -30.88
N ALA A 25 18.46 -3.30 -31.17
CA ALA A 25 17.67 -2.49 -30.26
C ALA A 25 16.34 -3.22 -30.09
N THR A 26 16.19 -3.95 -28.99
CA THR A 26 14.87 -4.37 -28.52
C THR A 26 14.14 -3.08 -28.16
N PHE A 27 13.39 -2.54 -29.12
CA PHE A 27 12.35 -1.59 -28.79
C PHE A 27 11.45 -2.29 -27.78
N ALA A 28 11.37 -1.74 -26.57
CA ALA A 28 10.38 -2.19 -25.59
C ALA A 28 9.03 -2.20 -26.31
N GLU A 29 8.42 -3.38 -26.42
CA GLU A 29 7.11 -3.51 -27.05
C GLU A 29 6.18 -2.54 -26.31
N ASN A 30 5.57 -1.59 -27.03
CA ASN A 30 4.65 -0.65 -26.40
C ASN A 30 3.58 -1.46 -25.65
N SER A 31 3.47 -1.27 -24.33
CA SER A 31 2.44 -1.92 -23.52
C SER A 31 1.09 -1.74 -24.21
N LYS A 32 0.42 -2.85 -24.53
CA LYS A 32 -0.92 -2.82 -25.11
C LYS A 32 -1.92 -2.64 -23.97
N ILE A 33 -2.95 -1.81 -24.20
CA ILE A 33 -4.07 -1.65 -23.26
C ILE A 33 -4.75 -3.00 -23.10
N ASP A 34 -4.77 -3.54 -21.87
CA ASP A 34 -5.53 -4.74 -21.53
C ASP A 34 -6.89 -4.36 -20.93
N ALA A 35 -7.92 -4.40 -21.77
CA ALA A 35 -9.31 -4.12 -21.35
C ALA A 35 -9.91 -5.16 -20.39
N THR A 36 -9.18 -6.22 -20.03
CA THR A 36 -9.56 -7.19 -18.99
C THR A 36 -8.98 -6.85 -17.62
N THR A 37 -8.16 -5.79 -17.53
CA THR A 37 -7.64 -5.24 -16.27
C THR A 37 -8.81 -4.83 -15.38
N LEU A 38 -8.85 -5.37 -14.17
CA LEU A 38 -9.79 -4.95 -13.14
C LEU A 38 -9.34 -3.60 -12.59
N THR A 39 -10.24 -2.62 -12.68
CA THR A 39 -10.03 -1.31 -12.07
C THR A 39 -10.66 -1.32 -10.69
N VAL A 40 -9.88 -1.13 -9.64
CA VAL A 40 -10.41 -0.93 -8.28
C VAL A 40 -10.27 0.55 -7.91
N ILE A 41 -11.34 1.17 -7.43
CA ILE A 41 -11.38 2.61 -7.09
C ILE A 41 -11.84 2.77 -5.65
N GLY A 42 -11.04 3.44 -4.83
CA GLY A 42 -11.32 3.69 -3.41
C GLY A 42 -11.67 5.15 -3.12
N TYR A 43 -12.82 5.35 -2.47
CA TYR A 43 -13.27 6.62 -1.88
C TYR A 43 -13.23 6.55 -0.36
N HIS A 44 -13.24 7.71 0.31
CA HIS A 44 -13.34 7.80 1.77
C HIS A 44 -14.62 8.56 2.16
N GLU A 45 -14.53 9.88 2.31
CA GLU A 45 -15.65 10.71 2.72
C GLU A 45 -16.29 11.39 1.50
N ILE A 46 -17.64 11.39 1.41
CA ILE A 46 -18.36 12.03 0.31
C ILE A 46 -19.14 13.22 0.86
N THR A 47 -18.50 14.38 0.98
CA THR A 47 -19.07 15.59 1.58
C THR A 47 -18.37 16.84 1.04
N ASP A 48 -18.93 18.02 1.29
CA ASP A 48 -18.23 19.28 1.02
C ASP A 48 -16.90 19.34 1.78
N HIS A 49 -15.83 19.78 1.12
CA HIS A 49 -14.48 19.78 1.70
C HIS A 49 -14.37 20.54 3.03
N LYS A 50 -15.21 21.57 3.24
CA LYS A 50 -15.25 22.35 4.49
C LYS A 50 -15.78 21.55 5.69
N ASP A 51 -16.55 20.50 5.44
CA ASP A 51 -17.22 19.68 6.46
C ASP A 51 -16.54 18.32 6.66
N ALA A 52 -15.57 18.01 5.80
CA ALA A 52 -14.80 16.77 5.81
C ALA A 52 -13.82 16.71 6.99
N LEU A 53 -13.62 15.51 7.54
CA LEU A 53 -12.59 15.27 8.55
C LEU A 53 -11.19 15.39 7.95
N ILE A 54 -11.00 14.84 6.73
CA ILE A 54 -9.74 14.94 6.00
C ILE A 54 -10.04 15.43 4.56
N PRO A 55 -10.01 16.76 4.31
CA PRO A 55 -10.43 17.34 3.04
C PRO A 55 -9.68 16.81 1.81
N SER A 56 -8.43 16.36 1.96
CA SER A 56 -7.63 15.81 0.86
C SER A 56 -8.12 14.45 0.35
N TYR A 57 -8.92 13.71 1.13
CA TYR A 57 -9.51 12.43 0.75
C TYR A 57 -11.03 12.49 0.62
N ALA A 58 -11.62 13.69 0.72
CA ALA A 58 -13.05 13.90 0.58
C ALA A 58 -13.39 14.41 -0.82
N VAL A 59 -14.49 13.92 -1.40
CA VAL A 59 -15.07 14.45 -2.64
C VAL A 59 -16.52 14.87 -2.40
N THR A 60 -17.01 15.84 -3.16
CA THR A 60 -18.43 16.21 -3.10
C THR A 60 -19.32 15.13 -3.72
N ALA A 61 -20.61 15.14 -3.39
CA ALA A 61 -21.60 14.27 -4.03
C ALA A 61 -21.66 14.48 -5.56
N GLN A 62 -21.46 15.72 -6.00
CA GLN A 62 -21.40 16.07 -7.42
C GLN A 62 -20.19 15.41 -8.10
N GLN A 63 -18.99 15.56 -7.54
CA GLN A 63 -17.78 14.93 -8.08
C GLN A 63 -17.91 13.40 -8.12
N PHE A 64 -18.46 12.81 -7.06
CA PHE A 64 -18.75 11.37 -7.04
C PHE A 64 -19.70 10.99 -8.21
N SER A 65 -20.80 11.72 -8.41
CA SER A 65 -21.71 11.47 -9.54
C SER A 65 -21.00 11.61 -10.89
N GLU A 66 -20.19 12.66 -11.07
CA GLU A 66 -19.44 12.91 -12.30
C GLU A 66 -18.45 11.78 -12.63
N HIS A 67 -17.76 11.24 -11.63
CA HIS A 67 -16.89 10.08 -11.81
C HIS A 67 -17.68 8.84 -12.25
N ILE A 68 -18.81 8.57 -11.59
CA ILE A 68 -19.68 7.44 -11.91
C ILE A 68 -20.25 7.57 -13.33
N ASP A 69 -20.77 8.74 -13.68
CA ASP A 69 -21.31 9.03 -15.01
C ASP A 69 -20.23 8.88 -16.08
N TRP A 70 -19.03 9.39 -15.81
CA TRP A 70 -17.90 9.26 -16.72
C TRP A 70 -17.53 7.79 -16.94
N LEU A 71 -17.44 6.97 -15.88
CA LEU A 71 -17.16 5.53 -16.00
C LEU A 71 -18.23 4.84 -16.87
N GLN A 72 -19.51 5.07 -16.60
CA GLN A 72 -20.61 4.48 -17.38
C GLN A 72 -20.56 4.90 -18.85
N ASN A 73 -20.38 6.20 -19.11
CA ASN A 73 -20.33 6.76 -20.46
C ASN A 73 -19.11 6.29 -21.26
N ASN A 74 -18.04 5.85 -20.59
CA ASN A 74 -16.82 5.31 -21.22
C ASN A 74 -16.78 3.78 -21.29
N GLY A 75 -17.92 3.12 -21.00
CA GLY A 75 -18.09 1.67 -21.15
C GLY A 75 -17.45 0.85 -20.03
N TYR A 76 -17.25 1.43 -18.85
CA TYR A 76 -16.85 0.67 -17.67
C TYR A 76 -18.03 -0.05 -17.05
N HIS A 77 -17.78 -1.25 -16.53
CA HIS A 77 -18.82 -2.12 -16.00
C HIS A 77 -18.56 -2.41 -14.52
N PHE A 78 -19.42 -1.89 -13.64
CA PHE A 78 -19.31 -2.16 -12.21
C PHE A 78 -19.60 -3.64 -11.90
N ILE A 79 -18.73 -4.26 -11.10
CA ILE A 79 -18.85 -5.65 -10.69
C ILE A 79 -19.02 -5.76 -9.17
N ASN A 80 -19.66 -6.84 -8.72
CA ASN A 80 -19.76 -7.17 -7.30
C ASN A 80 -18.75 -8.25 -6.87
N VAL A 81 -18.68 -8.49 -5.56
CA VAL A 81 -17.77 -9.48 -4.96
C VAL A 81 -18.05 -10.91 -5.43
N ASP A 82 -19.32 -11.27 -5.69
CA ASP A 82 -19.66 -12.61 -6.19
C ASP A 82 -19.11 -12.85 -7.60
N GLN A 83 -19.19 -11.84 -8.47
CA GLN A 83 -18.60 -11.88 -9.81
C GLN A 83 -17.07 -11.99 -9.73
N LEU A 84 -16.43 -11.22 -8.85
CA LEU A 84 -14.98 -11.30 -8.62
C LEU A 84 -14.56 -12.71 -8.17
N ILE A 85 -15.24 -13.29 -7.18
CA ILE A 85 -14.96 -14.64 -6.67
C ILE A 85 -15.15 -15.68 -7.78
N LYS A 86 -16.26 -15.63 -8.53
CA LYS A 86 -16.52 -16.57 -9.63
C LYS A 86 -15.50 -16.43 -10.75
N ALA A 87 -15.06 -15.22 -11.05
CA ALA A 87 -14.04 -14.96 -12.06
C ALA A 87 -12.68 -15.52 -11.66
N HIS A 88 -12.28 -15.32 -10.40
CA HIS A 88 -11.07 -15.92 -9.84
C HIS A 88 -11.10 -17.46 -9.90
N GLN A 89 -12.27 -18.06 -9.67
CA GLN A 89 -12.48 -19.51 -9.77
C GLN A 89 -12.59 -20.03 -11.22
N GLY A 90 -12.50 -19.17 -12.24
CA GLY A 90 -12.67 -19.56 -13.65
C GLY A 90 -14.12 -19.94 -14.03
N LYS A 91 -15.10 -19.62 -13.16
CA LYS A 91 -16.53 -19.96 -13.35
C LYS A 91 -17.34 -18.81 -13.96
N TYR A 92 -16.72 -17.66 -14.16
CA TYR A 92 -17.34 -16.46 -14.73
C TYR A 92 -16.30 -15.67 -15.50
N THR A 93 -16.70 -15.01 -16.58
CA THR A 93 -15.85 -14.06 -17.29
C THR A 93 -16.35 -12.67 -16.95
N LEU A 94 -15.48 -11.83 -16.39
CA LEU A 94 -15.82 -10.43 -16.13
C LEU A 94 -16.13 -9.70 -17.44
N PRO A 95 -17.01 -8.68 -17.43
CA PRO A 95 -17.15 -7.79 -18.58
C PRO A 95 -15.82 -7.09 -18.88
N THR A 96 -15.69 -6.56 -20.10
CA THR A 96 -14.59 -5.64 -20.43
C THR A 96 -14.63 -4.42 -19.52
N LYS A 97 -13.49 -3.79 -19.25
CA LYS A 97 -13.36 -2.63 -18.36
C LYS A 97 -14.08 -2.82 -17.01
N PRO A 98 -13.86 -3.93 -16.29
CA PRO A 98 -14.56 -4.19 -15.04
C PRO A 98 -14.07 -3.22 -13.95
N VAL A 99 -15.02 -2.71 -13.14
CA VAL A 99 -14.73 -1.79 -12.03
C VAL A 99 -15.26 -2.35 -10.72
N LEU A 100 -14.40 -2.46 -9.71
CA LEU A 100 -14.81 -2.69 -8.33
C LEU A 100 -14.74 -1.36 -7.56
N LEU A 101 -15.88 -0.86 -7.11
CA LEU A 101 -15.97 0.38 -6.34
C LEU A 101 -15.85 0.08 -4.85
N THR A 102 -14.93 0.75 -4.16
CA THR A 102 -14.76 0.63 -2.70
C THR A 102 -14.93 1.97 -2.02
N VAL A 103 -15.47 1.95 -0.80
CA VAL A 103 -15.56 3.09 0.11
C VAL A 103 -15.07 2.65 1.47
N ASP A 104 -14.19 3.43 2.08
CA ASP A 104 -13.53 3.06 3.33
C ASP A 104 -14.13 3.78 4.54
N ASP A 105 -13.64 3.41 5.73
CA ASP A 105 -13.85 4.04 7.04
C ASP A 105 -15.26 4.01 7.62
N GLY A 106 -16.28 3.80 6.80
CA GLY A 106 -17.66 3.79 7.26
C GLY A 106 -18.19 5.17 7.65
N TYR A 107 -17.78 6.21 6.91
CA TYR A 107 -18.31 7.55 7.07
C TYR A 107 -19.82 7.61 6.84
N GLN A 108 -20.49 8.37 7.70
CA GLN A 108 -21.93 8.59 7.62
C GLN A 108 -22.34 9.31 6.31
N SER A 109 -21.44 10.13 5.78
CA SER A 109 -21.60 10.84 4.51
C SER A 109 -21.80 9.91 3.30
N PHE A 110 -21.26 8.68 3.33
CA PHE A 110 -21.55 7.69 2.28
C PHE A 110 -23.05 7.40 2.20
N TYR A 111 -23.71 7.18 3.34
CA TYR A 111 -25.15 6.89 3.37
C TYR A 111 -25.99 8.09 2.94
N GLN A 112 -25.61 9.30 3.34
CA GLN A 112 -26.37 10.52 3.00
C GLN A 112 -26.20 10.93 1.53
N ASN A 113 -24.96 10.91 1.03
CA ASN A 113 -24.60 11.65 -0.17
C ASN A 113 -24.30 10.73 -1.36
N ALA A 114 -23.72 9.54 -1.13
CA ALA A 114 -23.33 8.62 -2.20
C ALA A 114 -24.34 7.48 -2.40
N TYR A 115 -24.88 6.90 -1.31
CA TYR A 115 -25.78 5.75 -1.37
C TYR A 115 -27.08 6.02 -2.17
N PRO A 116 -27.70 7.22 -2.17
CA PRO A 116 -28.81 7.52 -3.07
C PRO A 116 -28.45 7.37 -4.56
N ILE A 117 -27.24 7.82 -4.95
CA ILE A 117 -26.71 7.71 -6.32
C ILE A 117 -26.47 6.23 -6.65
N VAL A 118 -25.80 5.51 -5.74
CA VAL A 118 -25.52 4.07 -5.85
C VAL A 118 -26.82 3.27 -6.04
N ARG A 119 -27.86 3.59 -5.25
CA ARG A 119 -29.17 2.94 -5.31
C ARG A 119 -29.90 3.24 -6.63
N ALA A 120 -29.95 4.51 -7.04
CA ALA A 120 -30.60 4.93 -8.27
C ALA A 120 -29.95 4.29 -9.51
N LYS A 121 -28.62 4.17 -9.51
CA LYS A 121 -27.84 3.59 -10.61
C LYS A 121 -27.58 2.08 -10.48
N LYS A 122 -28.01 1.45 -9.39
CA LYS A 122 -27.80 0.03 -9.07
C LYS A 122 -26.33 -0.40 -9.13
N ILE A 123 -25.45 0.41 -8.55
CA ILE A 123 -24.00 0.19 -8.57
C ILE A 123 -23.62 -0.72 -7.40
N PRO A 124 -22.91 -1.84 -7.64
CA PRO A 124 -22.34 -2.61 -6.54
C PRO A 124 -21.16 -1.87 -5.90
N VAL A 125 -21.09 -1.90 -4.56
CA VAL A 125 -20.05 -1.22 -3.77
C VAL A 125 -19.53 -2.14 -2.66
N VAL A 126 -18.23 -2.09 -2.40
CA VAL A 126 -17.62 -2.64 -1.20
C VAL A 126 -17.44 -1.52 -0.18
N LEU A 127 -18.08 -1.61 0.98
CA LEU A 127 -17.97 -0.64 2.06
C LEU A 127 -17.16 -1.25 3.22
N ALA A 128 -15.92 -0.80 3.38
CA ALA A 128 -15.03 -1.27 4.44
C ALA A 128 -15.22 -0.44 5.71
N VAL A 129 -15.45 -1.08 6.85
CA VAL A 129 -15.76 -0.41 8.11
C VAL A 129 -14.79 -0.81 9.22
N VAL A 130 -14.44 0.15 10.08
CA VAL A 130 -13.60 -0.07 11.26
C VAL A 130 -14.49 -0.41 12.46
N GLY A 131 -14.31 -1.60 13.03
CA GLY A 131 -15.19 -2.11 14.09
C GLY A 131 -15.26 -1.20 15.32
N SER A 132 -14.12 -0.74 15.83
CA SER A 132 -14.06 0.12 17.02
C SER A 132 -14.73 1.49 16.82
N TRP A 133 -14.89 1.95 15.58
CA TRP A 133 -15.57 3.22 15.28
C TRP A 133 -17.10 3.10 15.30
N LEU A 134 -17.63 1.88 15.14
CA LEU A 134 -19.06 1.62 15.13
C LEU A 134 -19.65 1.46 16.55
N GLU A 135 -18.82 1.04 17.51
CA GLU A 135 -19.24 0.71 18.89
C GLU A 135 -19.70 1.89 19.75
N PRO A 136 -19.07 3.09 19.71
CA PRO A 136 -19.48 4.19 20.56
C PRO A 136 -20.96 4.52 20.36
N LYS A 137 -21.66 4.78 21.47
CA LYS A 137 -23.07 5.17 21.47
C LYS A 137 -23.22 6.62 21.00
N ALA A 138 -24.45 7.04 20.68
CA ALA A 138 -24.74 8.37 20.11
C ALA A 138 -24.17 9.56 20.93
N ASN A 139 -24.05 9.41 22.26
CA ASN A 139 -23.50 10.41 23.17
C ASN A 139 -22.00 10.24 23.47
N GLN A 140 -21.32 9.29 22.84
CA GLN A 140 -19.90 9.01 23.01
C GLN A 140 -19.11 9.53 21.81
N LYS A 141 -17.83 9.82 22.05
CA LYS A 141 -16.88 10.16 20.99
C LYS A 141 -16.32 8.89 20.35
N VAL A 142 -15.91 9.03 19.10
CA VAL A 142 -15.16 8.00 18.37
C VAL A 142 -13.70 8.42 18.32
N ASP A 143 -12.81 7.52 18.73
CA ASP A 143 -11.36 7.69 18.53
C ASP A 143 -11.01 7.35 17.08
N PHE A 144 -10.93 8.40 16.25
CA PHE A 144 -10.58 8.33 14.84
C PHE A 144 -9.06 8.41 14.68
N GLY A 145 -8.37 7.35 15.10
CA GLY A 145 -6.92 7.23 14.93
C GLY A 145 -6.10 8.23 15.74
N GLY A 146 -6.60 8.65 16.90
CA GLY A 146 -5.99 9.65 17.80
C GLY A 146 -6.79 10.94 17.93
N GLU A 147 -7.80 11.15 17.07
CA GLU A 147 -8.67 12.34 17.10
C GLU A 147 -10.10 12.00 17.55
N GLU A 148 -10.67 12.79 18.46
CA GLU A 148 -12.05 12.56 18.92
C GLU A 148 -13.07 13.21 18.00
N ILE A 149 -13.89 12.39 17.33
CA ILE A 149 -14.98 12.85 16.47
C ILE A 149 -16.35 12.52 17.07
N THR A 150 -17.38 13.21 16.59
CA THR A 150 -18.76 12.94 17.00
C THR A 150 -19.28 11.65 16.36
N ARG A 151 -20.03 10.84 17.12
CA ARG A 151 -20.55 9.55 16.64
C ARG A 151 -21.38 9.64 15.36
N ASN A 152 -22.06 10.75 15.11
CA ASN A 152 -22.85 10.97 13.90
C ASN A 152 -22.03 11.13 12.61
N LYS A 153 -20.68 11.20 12.70
CA LYS A 153 -19.79 11.16 11.53
C LYS A 153 -19.55 9.75 11.00
N ILE A 154 -19.91 8.72 11.77
CA ILE A 154 -19.75 7.31 11.42
C ILE A 154 -21.14 6.67 11.22
N LEU A 155 -21.24 5.70 10.32
CA LEU A 155 -22.48 4.96 10.04
C LEU A 155 -23.05 4.27 11.28
N SER A 156 -24.37 4.12 11.30
CA SER A 156 -25.10 3.31 12.27
C SER A 156 -25.28 1.87 11.79
N TRP A 157 -25.51 0.96 12.73
CA TRP A 157 -25.84 -0.44 12.43
C TRP A 157 -27.07 -0.61 11.53
N ASN A 158 -28.06 0.28 11.66
CA ASN A 158 -29.28 0.22 10.85
C ASN A 158 -29.01 0.63 9.40
N GLU A 159 -28.21 1.68 9.18
CA GLU A 159 -27.80 2.10 7.84
C GLU A 159 -26.97 1.01 7.15
N LEU A 160 -26.03 0.37 7.88
CA LEU A 160 -25.24 -0.75 7.35
C LEU A 160 -26.13 -1.93 6.92
N LYS A 161 -27.10 -2.31 7.77
CA LYS A 161 -28.06 -3.38 7.44
C LYS A 161 -28.93 -3.01 6.24
N GLU A 162 -29.43 -1.78 6.16
CA GLU A 162 -30.21 -1.33 5.01
C GLU A 162 -29.41 -1.45 3.71
N MET A 163 -28.17 -0.93 3.73
CA MET A 163 -27.27 -0.99 2.58
C MET A 163 -26.95 -2.42 2.17
N GLN A 164 -26.65 -3.31 3.10
CA GLN A 164 -26.41 -4.72 2.82
C GLN A 164 -27.67 -5.42 2.27
N ASN A 165 -28.84 -5.16 2.86
CA ASN A 165 -30.11 -5.79 2.47
C ASN A 165 -30.61 -5.33 1.11
N SER A 166 -30.14 -4.18 0.61
CA SER A 166 -30.39 -3.75 -0.77
C SER A 166 -29.78 -4.68 -1.82
N GLY A 167 -28.78 -5.49 -1.43
CA GLY A 167 -27.98 -6.32 -2.34
C GLY A 167 -26.93 -5.54 -3.15
N LEU A 168 -26.83 -4.22 -2.96
CA LEU A 168 -25.85 -3.38 -3.66
C LEU A 168 -24.54 -3.21 -2.89
N VAL A 169 -24.56 -3.30 -1.55
CA VAL A 169 -23.38 -3.01 -0.72
C VAL A 169 -22.89 -4.28 -0.03
N GLU A 170 -21.65 -4.68 -0.34
CA GLU A 170 -20.89 -5.67 0.44
C GLU A 170 -20.22 -4.96 1.61
N ILE A 171 -20.50 -5.38 2.85
CA ILE A 171 -19.77 -4.89 4.02
C ILE A 171 -18.44 -5.65 4.15
N ALA A 172 -17.34 -4.92 4.13
CA ALA A 172 -15.98 -5.42 4.26
C ALA A 172 -15.35 -5.04 5.61
N SER A 173 -14.30 -5.77 6.00
CA SER A 173 -13.51 -5.40 7.17
C SER A 173 -12.48 -4.34 6.82
N HIS A 174 -12.39 -3.31 7.67
CA HIS A 174 -11.28 -2.38 7.72
C HIS A 174 -10.51 -2.51 9.05
N SER A 175 -10.39 -3.75 9.54
CA SER A 175 -9.95 -4.13 10.90
C SER A 175 -10.92 -3.73 12.01
N TYR A 176 -10.69 -4.26 13.22
CA TYR A 176 -11.41 -3.81 14.40
C TYR A 176 -10.78 -2.53 14.97
N HIS A 177 -9.48 -2.55 15.26
CA HIS A 177 -8.76 -1.44 15.90
C HIS A 177 -7.28 -1.35 15.46
N LEU A 178 -7.01 -1.68 14.18
CA LEU A 178 -5.69 -1.52 13.56
C LEU A 178 -5.59 -0.24 12.70
N HIS A 179 -6.67 0.52 12.53
CA HIS A 179 -6.67 1.82 11.83
C HIS A 179 -6.13 2.95 12.72
N ARG A 180 -4.88 2.80 13.16
CA ARG A 180 -4.17 3.76 14.01
C ARG A 180 -2.66 3.59 13.90
N GLY A 181 -1.93 4.59 14.37
CA GLY A 181 -0.51 4.48 14.65
C GLY A 181 -0.22 3.75 15.96
N VAL A 182 0.88 2.99 16.00
CA VAL A 182 1.46 2.41 17.21
C VAL A 182 2.93 2.74 17.29
N ASN A 183 3.48 2.74 18.51
CA ASN A 183 4.91 2.93 18.69
C ASN A 183 5.70 1.79 18.04
N ALA A 184 6.54 2.11 17.07
CA ALA A 184 7.25 1.16 16.24
C ALA A 184 8.71 0.95 16.66
N ASN A 185 9.29 1.87 17.43
CA ASN A 185 10.70 1.82 17.80
C ASN A 185 11.01 2.65 19.05
N PRO A 186 12.22 2.53 19.65
CA PRO A 186 12.61 3.28 20.84
C PRO A 186 12.48 4.79 20.74
N GLN A 187 12.59 5.34 19.54
CA GLN A 187 12.57 6.78 19.27
C GLN A 187 11.16 7.36 19.16
N GLY A 188 10.13 6.51 19.09
CA GLY A 188 8.74 6.98 19.08
C GLY A 188 8.12 7.15 17.69
N ASN A 189 8.62 6.47 16.65
CA ASN A 189 7.90 6.47 15.37
C ASN A 189 6.51 5.87 15.55
N SER A 190 5.49 6.58 15.08
CA SER A 190 4.13 6.08 15.01
C SER A 190 3.88 5.46 13.63
N GLU A 191 3.69 4.14 13.56
CA GLU A 191 3.50 3.38 12.32
C GLU A 191 2.19 2.58 12.32
N PRO A 192 1.66 2.17 11.15
CA PRO A 192 0.42 1.43 11.05
C PRO A 192 0.38 0.13 11.88
N ALA A 193 -0.57 0.06 12.82
CA ALA A 193 -0.69 -1.03 13.78
C ALA A 193 -0.75 -2.44 13.18
N ALA A 194 -1.27 -2.57 11.96
CA ALA A 194 -1.40 -3.85 11.28
C ALA A 194 -0.03 -4.46 10.91
N ILE A 195 0.95 -3.68 10.47
CA ILE A 195 2.23 -4.19 9.97
C ILE A 195 3.37 -4.10 11.00
N THR A 196 3.17 -3.33 12.05
CA THR A 196 4.22 -3.01 13.03
C THR A 196 4.20 -3.99 14.20
N ARG A 197 5.38 -4.48 14.57
CA ARG A 197 5.62 -5.11 15.88
C ARG A 197 5.79 -3.99 16.91
N ILE A 198 4.93 -3.93 17.90
CA ILE A 198 4.87 -2.79 18.82
C ILE A 198 6.14 -2.76 19.68
N TYR A 199 6.75 -1.59 19.82
CA TYR A 199 7.80 -1.35 20.81
C TYR A 199 7.18 -0.85 22.12
N ASP A 200 7.42 -1.58 23.21
CA ASP A 200 6.99 -1.19 24.54
C ASP A 200 8.09 -0.42 25.25
N SER A 201 7.86 0.88 25.47
CA SER A 201 8.81 1.79 26.13
C SER A 201 9.06 1.46 27.60
N ASN A 202 8.16 0.74 28.28
CA ASN A 202 8.32 0.37 29.68
C ASN A 202 9.28 -0.82 29.83
N THR A 203 9.07 -1.87 29.04
CA THR A 203 9.92 -3.07 29.05
C THR A 203 11.15 -2.92 28.17
N LYS A 204 11.18 -1.91 27.29
CA LYS A 204 12.21 -1.69 26.27
C LYS A 204 12.38 -2.88 25.34
N THR A 205 11.27 -3.51 24.98
CA THR A 205 11.27 -4.69 24.11
C THR A 205 10.29 -4.56 22.96
N TYR A 206 10.60 -5.26 21.87
CA TYR A 206 9.69 -5.44 20.75
C TYR A 206 8.70 -6.57 21.03
N GLU A 207 7.48 -6.39 20.55
CA GLU A 207 6.49 -7.46 20.44
C GLU A 207 7.07 -8.65 19.66
N SER A 208 6.93 -9.85 20.23
CA SER A 208 7.38 -11.08 19.59
C SER A 208 6.54 -11.40 18.36
N ASP A 209 7.09 -12.19 17.43
CA ASP A 209 6.36 -12.66 16.24
C ASP A 209 5.04 -13.37 16.60
N ALA A 210 5.04 -14.16 17.67
CA ALA A 210 3.86 -14.88 18.14
C ALA A 210 2.78 -13.93 18.68
N ASN A 211 3.17 -12.93 19.47
CA ASN A 211 2.24 -11.94 20.01
C ASN A 211 1.68 -11.05 18.89
N TYR A 212 2.52 -10.64 17.94
CA TYR A 212 2.10 -9.90 16.76
C TYR A 212 1.02 -10.66 15.97
N GLN A 213 1.28 -11.94 15.65
CA GLN A 213 0.31 -12.77 14.92
C GLN A 213 -0.99 -12.95 15.70
N ALA A 214 -0.90 -13.20 17.01
CA ALA A 214 -2.08 -13.34 17.87
C ALA A 214 -2.89 -12.05 17.91
N ARG A 215 -2.25 -10.89 18.09
CA ARG A 215 -2.90 -9.58 18.13
C ARG A 215 -3.67 -9.29 16.85
N VAL A 216 -3.03 -9.45 15.70
CA VAL A 216 -3.69 -9.24 14.39
C VAL A 216 -4.85 -10.22 14.21
N TYR A 217 -4.63 -11.51 14.47
CA TYR A 217 -5.67 -12.52 14.31
C TYR A 217 -6.90 -12.20 15.16
N GLN A 218 -6.69 -11.86 16.44
CA GLN A 218 -7.79 -11.52 17.34
C GLN A 218 -8.50 -10.22 16.92
N ASP A 219 -7.78 -9.22 16.43
CA ASP A 219 -8.38 -7.99 15.93
C ASP A 219 -9.32 -8.23 14.75
N LEU A 220 -8.83 -8.91 13.70
CA LEU A 220 -9.63 -9.20 12.52
C LEU A 220 -10.81 -10.13 12.85
N LYS A 221 -10.59 -11.14 13.70
CA LYS A 221 -11.64 -12.03 14.18
C LYS A 221 -12.72 -11.26 14.93
N LYS A 222 -12.32 -10.38 15.85
CA LYS A 222 -13.25 -9.55 16.64
C LYS A 222 -14.10 -8.66 15.73
N ASN A 223 -13.52 -8.10 14.66
CA ASN A 223 -14.30 -7.32 13.70
C ASN A 223 -15.39 -8.17 13.04
N ASN A 224 -15.03 -9.36 12.55
CA ASN A 224 -15.98 -10.24 11.88
C ASN A 224 -17.10 -10.72 12.82
N GLU A 225 -16.76 -11.01 14.09
CA GLU A 225 -17.73 -11.38 15.11
C GLU A 225 -18.65 -10.22 15.49
N LEU A 226 -18.11 -9.00 15.61
CA LEU A 226 -18.88 -7.78 15.88
C LEU A 226 -19.92 -7.52 14.77
N LEU A 227 -19.50 -7.56 13.50
CA LEU A 227 -20.40 -7.33 12.37
C LEU A 227 -21.53 -8.37 12.33
N GLN A 228 -21.20 -9.64 12.56
CA GLN A 228 -22.20 -10.73 12.64
C GLN A 228 -23.17 -10.57 13.81
N ALA A 229 -22.68 -10.19 14.99
CA ALA A 229 -23.51 -9.95 16.17
C ALA A 229 -24.55 -8.83 15.94
N HIS A 230 -24.26 -7.90 15.03
CA HIS A 230 -25.17 -6.83 14.63
C HIS A 230 -26.02 -7.15 13.38
N GLY A 231 -26.05 -8.42 12.94
CA GLY A 231 -26.93 -8.89 11.86
C GLY A 231 -26.38 -8.64 10.45
N LEU A 232 -25.09 -8.34 10.31
CA LEU A 232 -24.41 -8.27 9.02
C LEU A 232 -23.84 -9.65 8.65
N ARG A 233 -23.53 -9.84 7.36
CA ARG A 233 -22.84 -11.05 6.90
C ARG A 233 -21.39 -11.01 7.39
N SER A 234 -20.80 -12.18 7.61
CA SER A 234 -19.36 -12.26 7.84
C SER A 234 -18.62 -11.69 6.62
N PRO A 235 -17.67 -10.76 6.80
CA PRO A 235 -16.93 -10.16 5.68
C PRO A 235 -16.18 -11.20 4.86
N ARG A 236 -16.09 -10.95 3.55
CA ARG A 236 -15.27 -11.73 2.60
C ARG A 236 -14.11 -10.93 2.02
N VAL A 237 -14.07 -9.63 2.34
CA VAL A 237 -13.10 -8.66 1.84
C VAL A 237 -12.45 -7.97 3.03
N MET A 238 -11.12 -7.86 2.97
CA MET A 238 -10.31 -7.06 3.87
C MET A 238 -9.69 -5.90 3.11
N VAL A 239 -9.95 -4.67 3.53
CA VAL A 239 -9.25 -3.49 3.01
C VAL A 239 -8.22 -3.09 4.05
N TRP A 240 -6.95 -2.98 3.69
CA TRP A 240 -5.90 -2.69 4.67
C TRP A 240 -5.86 -1.20 5.04
N PRO A 241 -5.91 -0.84 6.34
CA PRO A 241 -5.66 0.53 6.78
C PRO A 241 -4.36 1.08 6.19
N TYR A 242 -4.42 2.31 5.68
CA TYR A 242 -3.29 2.98 5.01
C TYR A 242 -2.73 2.23 3.79
N GLY A 243 -3.44 1.22 3.28
CA GLY A 243 -2.97 0.31 2.23
C GLY A 243 -1.76 -0.55 2.62
N ARG A 244 -1.39 -0.59 3.91
CA ARG A 244 -0.17 -1.29 4.37
C ARG A 244 -0.47 -2.71 4.81
N TYR A 245 0.27 -3.66 4.25
CA TYR A 245 0.08 -5.08 4.52
C TYR A 245 1.39 -5.86 4.45
N ASN A 246 1.33 -7.14 4.84
CA ASN A 246 2.37 -8.13 4.59
C ASN A 246 1.71 -9.52 4.38
N MET A 247 2.49 -10.52 3.99
CA MET A 247 1.93 -11.84 3.68
C MET A 247 1.36 -12.58 4.90
N GLN A 248 1.83 -12.31 6.12
CA GLN A 248 1.25 -12.90 7.33
C GLN A 248 -0.19 -12.39 7.52
N LEU A 249 -0.42 -11.08 7.31
CA LEU A 249 -1.75 -10.47 7.35
C LEU A 249 -2.70 -11.07 6.31
N VAL A 250 -2.22 -11.26 5.07
CA VAL A 250 -3.00 -11.88 4.00
C VAL A 250 -3.41 -13.32 4.37
N GLN A 251 -2.51 -14.11 4.96
CA GLN A 251 -2.84 -15.46 5.39
C GLN A 251 -3.84 -15.47 6.55
N ILE A 252 -3.68 -14.61 7.55
CA ILE A 252 -4.62 -14.47 8.67
C ILE A 252 -6.00 -14.06 8.15
N SER A 253 -6.08 -13.08 7.27
CA SER A 253 -7.32 -12.62 6.64
C SER A 253 -8.05 -13.75 5.92
N LYS A 254 -7.32 -14.53 5.12
CA LYS A 254 -7.84 -15.72 4.44
C LYS A 254 -8.34 -16.79 5.41
N GLN A 255 -7.60 -17.07 6.49
CA GLN A 255 -8.03 -18.01 7.55
C GLN A 255 -9.35 -17.60 8.20
N LEU A 256 -9.61 -16.30 8.30
CA LEU A 256 -10.83 -15.72 8.87
C LEU A 256 -11.97 -15.55 7.86
N GLY A 257 -11.85 -16.15 6.66
CA GLY A 257 -12.90 -16.14 5.65
C GLY A 257 -12.89 -14.91 4.72
N MET A 258 -11.83 -14.10 4.77
CA MET A 258 -11.64 -12.93 3.91
C MET A 258 -10.54 -13.18 2.87
N PRO A 259 -10.79 -13.97 1.80
CA PRO A 259 -9.77 -14.30 0.80
C PRO A 259 -9.42 -13.14 -0.13
N ILE A 260 -10.26 -12.10 -0.18
CA ILE A 260 -10.03 -10.91 -1.00
C ILE A 260 -9.36 -9.86 -0.13
N THR A 261 -8.20 -9.35 -0.54
CA THR A 261 -7.58 -8.21 0.14
C THR A 261 -7.22 -7.08 -0.81
N ILE A 262 -7.43 -5.85 -0.34
CA ILE A 262 -7.30 -4.60 -1.11
C ILE A 262 -6.28 -3.70 -0.41
N THR A 263 -5.36 -3.15 -1.21
CA THR A 263 -4.17 -2.40 -0.77
C THR A 263 -4.23 -0.97 -1.31
N LEU A 264 -3.11 -0.24 -1.32
CA LEU A 264 -2.92 0.98 -2.10
C LEU A 264 -1.76 0.86 -3.09
N ASP A 265 -1.38 -0.37 -3.44
CA ASP A 265 -0.31 -0.62 -4.38
C ASP A 265 -0.70 -0.12 -5.80
N ASP A 266 0.30 0.35 -6.55
CA ASP A 266 0.17 0.65 -7.97
C ASP A 266 0.32 -0.62 -8.82
N GLY A 267 -0.41 -0.68 -9.93
CA GLY A 267 -0.32 -1.79 -10.88
C GLY A 267 -1.67 -2.21 -11.45
N ALA A 268 -1.63 -3.15 -12.40
CA ALA A 268 -2.81 -3.76 -12.99
C ALA A 268 -3.33 -4.90 -12.10
N ASP A 269 -4.64 -4.96 -11.87
CA ASP A 269 -5.28 -6.10 -11.22
C ASP A 269 -5.87 -7.06 -12.25
N HIS A 270 -5.66 -8.36 -12.04
CA HIS A 270 -6.27 -9.41 -12.85
C HIS A 270 -6.91 -10.45 -11.94
N ALA A 271 -8.25 -10.51 -11.96
CA ALA A 271 -9.03 -11.40 -11.09
C ALA A 271 -8.61 -12.88 -11.16
N LYS A 272 -8.15 -13.35 -12.33
CA LYS A 272 -7.65 -14.73 -12.51
C LYS A 272 -6.28 -14.98 -11.88
N GLN A 273 -5.44 -13.94 -11.75
CA GLN A 273 -4.08 -14.06 -11.25
C GLN A 273 -4.04 -13.99 -9.72
N SER A 274 -4.66 -12.95 -9.14
CA SER A 274 -4.73 -12.78 -7.70
C SER A 274 -5.94 -11.96 -7.29
N ILE A 275 -6.45 -12.26 -6.10
CA ILE A 275 -7.42 -11.43 -5.36
C ILE A 275 -6.89 -11.09 -3.96
N GLN A 276 -5.66 -11.48 -3.64
CA GLN A 276 -5.09 -11.42 -2.29
C GLN A 276 -4.27 -10.16 -2.01
N ASN A 277 -4.06 -9.30 -3.01
CA ASN A 277 -3.23 -8.11 -2.93
C ASN A 277 -3.64 -7.09 -4.02
N MET A 278 -4.95 -6.87 -4.18
CA MET A 278 -5.42 -6.01 -5.25
C MET A 278 -5.02 -4.56 -5.00
N GLY A 279 -4.44 -3.90 -6.00
CA GLY A 279 -4.17 -2.47 -5.98
C GLY A 279 -5.48 -1.68 -6.05
N ARG A 280 -5.42 -0.37 -5.79
CA ARG A 280 -6.57 0.50 -6.09
C ARG A 280 -6.14 1.93 -6.36
N ILE A 281 -6.94 2.62 -7.15
CA ILE A 281 -6.84 4.07 -7.33
C ILE A 281 -7.43 4.72 -6.09
N LEU A 282 -6.61 5.48 -5.36
CA LEU A 282 -7.06 6.31 -4.25
C LEU A 282 -7.61 7.63 -4.78
N ILE A 283 -8.91 7.86 -4.65
CA ILE A 283 -9.51 9.13 -5.03
C ILE A 283 -9.11 10.20 -4.01
N GLN A 284 -8.50 11.27 -4.51
CA GLN A 284 -8.17 12.47 -3.74
C GLN A 284 -9.17 13.58 -4.06
N GLY A 285 -9.32 14.55 -3.15
CA GLY A 285 -10.40 15.53 -3.22
C GLY A 285 -10.40 16.45 -4.44
N ASN A 286 -9.26 16.60 -5.11
CA ASN A 286 -9.12 17.37 -6.34
C ASN A 286 -9.03 16.50 -7.61
N MET A 287 -9.26 15.19 -7.51
CA MET A 287 -9.18 14.31 -8.67
C MET A 287 -10.34 14.60 -9.62
N SER A 288 -10.01 15.02 -10.84
CA SER A 288 -10.99 15.19 -11.92
C SER A 288 -11.22 13.88 -12.69
N THR A 289 -12.27 13.83 -13.52
CA THR A 289 -12.50 12.72 -14.45
C THR A 289 -11.31 12.47 -15.39
N ASN A 290 -10.61 13.51 -15.84
CA ASN A 290 -9.41 13.38 -16.66
C ASN A 290 -8.24 12.76 -15.89
N ALA A 291 -8.05 13.17 -14.63
CA ALA A 291 -7.03 12.59 -13.77
C ALA A 291 -7.33 11.11 -13.47
N LEU A 292 -8.58 10.78 -13.16
CA LEU A 292 -9.04 9.40 -12.98
C LEU A 292 -8.83 8.58 -14.26
N ALA A 293 -9.20 9.10 -15.43
CA ALA A 293 -8.99 8.45 -16.71
C ALA A 293 -7.51 8.11 -16.96
N GLN A 294 -6.62 9.04 -16.61
CA GLN A 294 -5.18 8.84 -16.74
C GLN A 294 -4.66 7.77 -15.76
N GLU A 295 -5.14 7.75 -14.51
CA GLU A 295 -4.77 6.73 -13.53
C GLU A 295 -5.26 5.33 -13.92
N ILE A 296 -6.44 5.21 -14.51
CA ILE A 296 -6.94 3.94 -15.05
C ILE A 296 -6.09 3.51 -16.24
N LYS A 297 -5.83 4.41 -17.19
CA LYS A 297 -4.99 4.13 -18.36
C LYS A 297 -3.58 3.68 -17.97
N ASN A 298 -2.99 4.30 -16.94
CA ASN A 298 -1.68 3.89 -16.43
C ASN A 298 -1.71 2.41 -15.99
N ARG A 299 -2.76 1.99 -15.27
CA ARG A 299 -2.93 0.61 -14.81
C ARG A 299 -3.24 -0.36 -15.95
N GLU A 300 -4.06 0.02 -16.92
CA GLU A 300 -4.34 -0.80 -18.12
C GLU A 300 -3.10 -1.01 -19.01
N LEU A 301 -2.13 -0.10 -18.93
CA LEU A 301 -0.81 -0.22 -19.57
C LEU A 301 0.21 -0.98 -18.70
N ASN A 302 -0.22 -1.47 -17.53
CA ASN A 302 0.61 -2.04 -16.48
C ASN A 302 1.79 -1.14 -16.07
N LEU A 303 1.60 0.18 -16.17
CA LEU A 303 2.54 1.16 -15.67
C LEU A 303 2.36 1.27 -14.16
N ASN A 304 3.41 0.91 -13.44
CA ASN A 304 3.50 1.06 -12.01
C ASN A 304 4.61 2.06 -11.66
N ASP A 305 4.85 2.26 -10.38
CA ASP A 305 5.90 3.15 -9.89
C ASP A 305 7.30 2.86 -10.48
N ASN A 306 7.61 1.63 -10.89
CA ASN A 306 8.89 1.31 -11.54
C ASN A 306 9.03 1.92 -12.95
N ASN A 307 7.92 2.32 -13.57
CA ASN A 307 7.90 2.95 -14.88
C ASN A 307 7.96 4.48 -14.82
N ARG A 308 7.84 5.06 -13.62
CA ARG A 308 7.95 6.52 -13.42
C ARG A 308 9.42 6.95 -13.45
N PRO A 309 9.76 8.16 -13.95
CA PRO A 309 11.12 8.68 -13.88
C PRO A 309 11.65 8.66 -12.44
N GLN A 310 12.78 8.00 -12.23
CA GLN A 310 13.37 7.81 -10.91
C GLN A 310 14.53 8.79 -10.69
N LYS A 311 14.53 9.45 -9.52
CA LYS A 311 15.70 10.12 -8.96
C LYS A 311 16.08 9.39 -7.68
N ILE A 312 17.20 8.67 -7.73
CA ILE A 312 17.62 7.73 -6.69
C ILE A 312 18.72 8.36 -5.84
N MET A 313 18.65 8.17 -4.53
CA MET A 313 19.69 8.55 -3.58
C MET A 313 20.07 7.32 -2.75
N HIS A 314 21.37 7.02 -2.70
CA HIS A 314 21.90 6.11 -1.69
C HIS A 314 22.08 6.89 -0.39
N VAL A 315 21.60 6.32 0.71
CA VAL A 315 21.74 6.88 2.05
C VAL A 315 22.46 5.86 2.89
N ASP A 316 23.62 6.25 3.39
CA ASP A 316 24.49 5.47 4.23
C ASP A 316 24.22 5.86 5.70
N LEU A 317 23.85 4.87 6.52
CA LEU A 317 23.51 5.09 7.92
C LEU A 317 24.74 5.27 8.80
N ASP A 318 25.92 4.85 8.36
CA ASP A 318 27.18 5.14 9.06
C ASP A 318 27.43 6.65 9.16
N TYR A 319 26.96 7.44 8.18
CA TYR A 319 27.04 8.91 8.20
C TYR A 319 25.89 9.60 8.95
N ILE A 320 24.79 8.89 9.22
CA ILE A 320 23.65 9.44 9.96
C ILE A 320 23.81 9.18 11.46
N TYR A 321 24.28 7.97 11.80
CA TYR A 321 24.53 7.54 13.16
C TYR A 321 25.47 8.50 13.89
N ASP A 322 25.12 8.82 15.13
CA ASP A 322 25.97 9.55 16.06
C ASP A 322 25.73 9.02 17.48
N PRO A 323 26.77 8.85 18.31
CA PRO A 323 26.59 8.48 19.71
C PRO A 323 25.77 9.49 20.52
N ASP A 324 25.76 10.78 20.15
CA ASP A 324 24.86 11.79 20.71
C ASP A 324 23.50 11.74 19.98
N PRO A 325 22.40 11.36 20.67
CA PRO A 325 21.07 11.31 20.06
C PRO A 325 20.63 12.66 19.48
N GLN A 326 21.04 13.79 20.06
CA GLN A 326 20.68 15.10 19.52
C GLN A 326 21.39 15.38 18.20
N GLN A 327 22.67 15.01 18.09
CA GLN A 327 23.41 15.14 16.85
C GLN A 327 22.87 14.19 15.77
N GLN A 328 22.52 12.96 16.13
CA GLN A 328 21.90 12.01 15.19
C GLN A 328 20.59 12.57 14.60
N GLU A 329 19.75 13.20 15.43
CA GLU A 329 18.51 13.83 14.97
C GLU A 329 18.77 15.07 14.09
N ARG A 330 19.84 15.84 14.36
CA ARG A 330 20.30 16.90 13.44
C ARG A 330 20.75 16.33 12.09
N ASN A 331 21.51 15.22 12.10
CA ASN A 331 21.96 14.54 10.87
C ASN A 331 20.77 14.05 10.05
N LEU A 332 19.79 13.42 10.70
CA LEU A 332 18.55 12.99 10.06
C LEU A 332 17.75 14.16 9.50
N GLY A 333 17.61 15.26 10.25
CA GLY A 333 16.96 16.48 9.76
C GLY A 333 17.59 16.99 8.46
N ASN A 334 18.92 17.13 8.45
CA ASN A 334 19.68 17.57 7.28
C ASN A 334 19.51 16.63 6.07
N LEU A 335 19.44 15.31 6.31
CA LEU A 335 19.17 14.33 5.27
C LEU A 335 17.77 14.54 4.66
N LEU A 336 16.73 14.70 5.47
CA LEU A 336 15.36 14.90 5.00
C LEU A 336 15.24 16.19 4.17
N ASP A 337 15.88 17.28 4.62
CA ASP A 337 15.91 18.54 3.88
C ASP A 337 16.61 18.38 2.52
N ARG A 338 17.70 17.60 2.46
CA ARG A 338 18.41 17.30 1.22
C ARG A 338 17.57 16.45 0.26
N ILE A 339 16.89 15.41 0.76
CA ILE A 339 15.98 14.57 -0.03
C ILE A 339 14.88 15.44 -0.66
N ASN A 340 14.29 16.34 0.14
CA ASN A 340 13.27 17.29 -0.32
C ASN A 340 13.81 18.27 -1.36
N GLY A 341 14.91 18.97 -1.06
CA GLY A 341 15.51 19.95 -1.95
C GLY A 341 15.97 19.36 -3.28
N MET A 342 16.34 18.08 -3.30
CA MET A 342 16.72 17.37 -4.51
C MET A 342 15.52 16.74 -5.25
N GLY A 343 14.32 16.67 -4.64
CA GLY A 343 13.17 16.00 -5.25
C GLY A 343 13.41 14.51 -5.51
N VAL A 344 14.09 13.84 -4.58
CA VAL A 344 14.37 12.38 -4.66
C VAL A 344 13.05 11.61 -4.64
N LYS A 345 12.97 10.56 -5.45
CA LYS A 345 11.79 9.68 -5.55
C LYS A 345 12.01 8.29 -4.96
N THR A 346 13.25 7.83 -4.99
CA THR A 346 13.64 6.52 -4.46
C THR A 346 14.87 6.63 -3.59
N VAL A 347 14.87 5.98 -2.43
CA VAL A 347 16.01 5.89 -1.52
C VAL A 347 16.45 4.44 -1.36
N TYR A 348 17.74 4.18 -1.53
CA TYR A 348 18.38 2.94 -1.11
C TYR A 348 19.08 3.22 0.22
N LEU A 349 18.46 2.77 1.30
CA LEU A 349 18.91 3.02 2.67
C LEU A 349 19.75 1.83 3.14
N GLN A 350 21.03 2.06 3.41
CA GLN A 350 21.93 1.07 3.98
C GLN A 350 21.34 0.54 5.29
N ALA A 351 21.21 -0.78 5.41
CA ALA A 351 20.67 -1.43 6.61
C ALA A 351 21.74 -2.10 7.47
N PHE A 352 22.95 -2.25 6.91
CA PHE A 352 24.16 -2.75 7.57
C PHE A 352 25.09 -1.59 7.93
N SER A 353 26.17 -1.89 8.66
CA SER A 353 27.22 -0.96 9.02
C SER A 353 28.56 -1.55 8.58
N ASP A 354 29.33 -0.78 7.82
CA ASP A 354 30.67 -1.10 7.30
C ASP A 354 31.56 0.15 7.44
N PRO A 355 31.87 0.56 8.68
CA PRO A 355 32.53 1.84 8.92
C PRO A 355 34.00 1.86 8.49
N ASP A 356 34.64 0.70 8.34
CA ASP A 356 36.01 0.59 7.83
C ASP A 356 36.06 0.36 6.31
N ALA A 357 34.90 0.28 5.65
CA ALA A 357 34.72 0.16 4.21
C ALA A 357 35.46 -1.05 3.62
N ASN A 358 35.55 -2.14 4.37
CA ASN A 358 36.25 -3.35 3.95
C ASN A 358 35.34 -4.28 3.12
N GLY A 359 34.04 -3.97 3.01
CA GLY A 359 33.03 -4.73 2.27
C GLY A 359 32.30 -5.79 3.09
N SER A 360 32.61 -5.93 4.38
CA SER A 360 31.96 -6.82 5.35
C SER A 360 30.88 -6.07 6.12
N ALA A 361 29.74 -6.71 6.32
CA ALA A 361 28.69 -6.19 7.20
C ALA A 361 28.93 -6.63 8.64
N ASP A 362 29.80 -5.90 9.35
CA ASP A 362 30.21 -6.25 10.72
C ASP A 362 29.07 -6.06 11.74
N MET A 363 28.19 -5.09 11.49
CA MET A 363 27.01 -4.80 12.32
C MET A 363 25.81 -4.41 11.46
N VAL A 364 24.64 -4.29 12.08
CA VAL A 364 23.42 -3.81 11.42
C VAL A 364 22.69 -2.73 12.19
N TYR A 365 21.77 -2.04 11.52
CA TYR A 365 20.95 -0.95 12.09
C TYR A 365 19.52 -1.37 12.46
N PHE A 366 19.25 -2.68 12.54
CA PHE A 366 17.93 -3.21 12.88
C PHE A 366 18.03 -4.45 13.80
N PRO A 367 17.00 -4.72 14.62
CA PRO A 367 16.98 -5.90 15.48
C PRO A 367 17.02 -7.20 14.67
N ASN A 368 17.92 -8.11 15.04
CA ASN A 368 18.10 -9.41 14.38
C ASN A 368 18.66 -10.46 15.36
N ARG A 369 18.86 -11.70 14.90
CA ARG A 369 19.27 -12.85 15.74
C ARG A 369 20.71 -13.33 15.51
N HIS A 370 21.46 -12.70 14.61
CA HIS A 370 22.69 -13.28 14.04
C HIS A 370 23.93 -12.38 14.16
N ILE A 371 23.79 -11.08 13.94
CA ILE A 371 24.91 -10.11 13.89
C ILE A 371 24.63 -8.99 14.90
N PRO A 372 25.65 -8.43 15.57
CA PRO A 372 25.46 -7.31 16.48
C PRO A 372 24.72 -6.13 15.83
N MET A 373 23.80 -5.52 16.58
CA MET A 373 23.11 -4.31 16.16
C MET A 373 23.89 -3.10 16.70
N ARG A 374 24.38 -2.24 15.81
CA ARG A 374 25.10 -1.02 16.18
C ARG A 374 24.19 -0.02 16.87
N ALA A 375 23.02 0.22 16.28
CA ALA A 375 21.95 1.04 16.83
C ALA A 375 20.63 0.68 16.16
N ASP A 376 19.52 0.82 16.86
CA ASP A 376 18.19 0.62 16.29
C ASP A 376 17.75 1.83 15.47
N LEU A 377 18.34 2.02 14.29
CA LEU A 377 18.26 3.27 13.53
C LEU A 377 17.54 3.13 12.19
N PHE A 378 17.57 1.93 11.58
CA PHE A 378 17.07 1.74 10.23
C PHE A 378 15.59 2.09 10.11
N ASN A 379 14.76 1.54 10.99
CA ASN A 379 13.32 1.82 10.99
C ASN A 379 13.03 3.30 11.32
N ARG A 380 13.81 3.90 12.25
CA ARG A 380 13.73 5.33 12.57
C ARG A 380 13.86 6.19 11.32
N VAL A 381 14.95 6.01 10.58
CA VAL A 381 15.26 6.80 9.37
C VAL A 381 14.32 6.47 8.23
N ALA A 382 14.02 5.19 7.99
CA ALA A 382 13.17 4.75 6.90
C ALA A 382 11.78 5.39 6.97
N TRP A 383 11.13 5.34 8.14
CA TRP A 383 9.80 5.91 8.31
C TRP A 383 9.78 7.42 8.16
N GLN A 384 10.79 8.13 8.68
CA GLN A 384 10.89 9.59 8.53
C GLN A 384 11.06 10.00 7.07
N ILE A 385 11.86 9.26 6.29
CA ILE A 385 11.98 9.49 4.85
C ILE A 385 10.62 9.28 4.18
N GLN A 386 9.94 8.16 4.45
CA GLN A 386 8.67 7.84 3.79
C GLN A 386 7.53 8.81 4.13
N THR A 387 7.52 9.38 5.33
CA THR A 387 6.39 10.22 5.81
C THR A 387 6.61 11.72 5.66
N ARG A 388 7.87 12.18 5.56
CA ARG A 388 8.21 13.62 5.56
C ARG A 388 8.85 14.10 4.26
N THR A 389 8.95 13.23 3.25
CA THR A 389 9.58 13.55 1.97
C THR A 389 8.73 13.01 0.81
N PRO A 390 8.94 13.44 -0.45
CA PRO A 390 8.22 12.94 -1.61
C PRO A 390 8.72 11.57 -2.10
N VAL A 391 9.55 10.88 -1.32
CA VAL A 391 10.06 9.55 -1.63
C VAL A 391 8.91 8.57 -1.67
N GLN A 392 8.73 7.93 -2.81
CA GLN A 392 7.68 6.94 -3.05
C GLN A 392 8.17 5.52 -2.75
N ARG A 393 9.47 5.26 -2.95
CA ARG A 393 10.07 3.95 -2.73
C ARG A 393 11.28 4.04 -1.82
N LEU A 394 11.32 3.18 -0.81
CA LEU A 394 12.47 3.00 0.05
C LEU A 394 12.85 1.53 0.04
N TYR A 395 14.12 1.26 -0.26
CA TYR A 395 14.67 -0.08 -0.28
C TYR A 395 15.69 -0.23 0.84
N ALA A 396 15.62 -1.34 1.57
CA ALA A 396 16.71 -1.77 2.43
C ALA A 396 17.86 -2.25 1.53
N TRP A 397 18.95 -1.50 1.52
CA TRP A 397 20.19 -1.93 0.89
C TRP A 397 20.90 -2.90 1.84
N MET A 398 20.97 -4.16 1.39
CA MET A 398 21.53 -5.30 2.12
C MET A 398 22.69 -5.92 1.33
N PRO A 399 23.74 -6.42 1.99
CA PRO A 399 24.76 -7.22 1.35
C PRO A 399 24.18 -8.56 0.89
N LEU A 400 24.62 -9.08 -0.26
CA LEU A 400 24.23 -10.40 -0.75
C LEU A 400 25.07 -11.51 -0.11
N LEU A 401 26.35 -11.22 0.11
CA LEU A 401 27.32 -12.03 0.83
C LEU A 401 27.89 -11.11 1.90
N ALA A 402 27.82 -11.53 3.16
CA ALA A 402 28.38 -10.83 4.30
C ALA A 402 29.64 -11.57 4.75
#